data_AF-A0AAC9Y9Y9-F1
#
_entry.id   AF-A0AAC9Y9Y9-F1
#
_cell.length_a   1.000
_cell.length_b   1.000
_cell.length_c   1.000
_cell.angle_alpha   90.00
_cell.angle_beta   90.00
_cell.angle_gamma   90.00
#
_symmetry.space_group_name_H-M   'P 1'
#
loop_
_entity.id
_entity.type
_entity.pdbx_description
1 polymer ?
#
loop_
_entity_poly.entity_id
_entity_poly.type
_entity_poly.pdbx_seq_one_letter_code
_entity_poly.pdbx_strand_id
1 'polypeptide(L)'
;MAVDSKKRRDYGRVIGNSTYKGCESKLDHSIKPGASAIVMDDRDDVATAIRDLQAGEAIPYRRNGETLQVLLLEAVAFGHKLSLAAIPAGGEVRKYGDVIGKATHPIEAGRHVHVHNIEGIRGRGDQAAAASEGAQA
;
A
#
# COMPACT_ATOMS: atom_id res chain seq x y z
N MET A 1 33.61 22.26 27.65
CA MET A 1 32.27 22.85 27.86
C MET A 1 31.89 23.65 26.63
N ALA A 2 30.66 23.45 26.15
CA ALA A 2 29.85 24.31 25.29
C ALA A 2 30.37 24.75 23.90
N VAL A 3 29.80 24.11 22.87
CA VAL A 3 29.50 24.64 21.52
C VAL A 3 28.19 23.94 21.10
N ASP A 4 27.21 24.48 20.40
CA ASP A 4 26.87 25.81 19.91
C ASP A 4 25.37 25.74 19.58
N SER A 5 24.64 26.79 19.92
CA SER A 5 23.22 26.96 19.67
C SER A 5 22.98 27.28 18.19
N LYS A 6 22.78 26.29 17.31
CA LYS A 6 22.34 26.57 15.93
C LYS A 6 21.33 25.57 15.35
N LYS A 7 20.20 26.17 14.93
CA LYS A 7 19.22 25.73 13.92
C LYS A 7 18.45 24.44 14.22
N ARG A 8 17.29 24.62 14.88
CA ARG A 8 16.07 23.90 14.47
C ARG A 8 15.88 24.15 12.97
N ARG A 9 16.00 23.10 12.15
CA ARG A 9 15.59 23.16 10.74
C ARG A 9 14.06 23.07 10.73
N ASP A 10 13.46 24.24 10.65
CA ASP A 10 12.04 24.44 10.38
C ASP A 10 11.75 23.92 8.96
N TYR A 11 11.28 22.68 8.84
CA TYR A 11 10.72 22.14 7.60
C TYR A 11 9.28 22.66 7.45
N GLY A 12 9.13 23.97 7.47
CA GLY A 12 7.90 24.69 7.20
C GLY A 12 7.97 25.35 5.83
N ARG A 13 7.02 24.98 4.96
CA ARG A 13 6.49 25.79 3.86
C ARG A 13 7.33 25.89 2.57
N VAL A 14 7.07 24.95 1.66
CA VAL A 14 7.05 25.24 0.21
C VAL A 14 5.70 24.77 -0.33
N ILE A 15 4.69 25.63 -0.24
CA ILE A 15 3.48 25.54 -1.09
C ILE A 15 3.80 26.31 -2.37
N GLY A 16 4.54 25.66 -3.27
CA GLY A 16 4.78 26.14 -4.61
C GLY A 16 3.75 25.53 -5.57
N ASN A 17 2.84 26.35 -6.10
CA ASN A 17 2.01 25.97 -7.23
C ASN A 17 2.88 25.90 -8.48
N SER A 18 3.50 24.74 -8.74
CA SER A 18 4.08 24.46 -10.05
C SER A 18 2.96 24.01 -11.00
N THR A 19 2.36 24.97 -11.70
CA THR A 19 1.49 24.67 -12.85
C THR A 19 2.31 24.07 -13.97
N TYR A 20 2.33 22.74 -14.05
CA TYR A 20 2.71 22.04 -15.27
C TYR A 20 1.57 22.18 -16.28
N LYS A 21 1.80 22.97 -17.34
CA LYS A 21 0.89 23.03 -18.49
C LYS A 21 0.93 21.66 -19.19
N GLY A 22 -0.20 20.96 -19.24
CA GLY A 22 -0.39 19.88 -20.21
C GLY A 22 -1.03 18.57 -19.73
N CYS A 23 -1.63 18.50 -18.55
CA CYS A 23 -2.37 17.29 -18.14
C CYS A 23 -3.83 17.64 -17.82
N GLU A 24 -4.72 17.48 -18.80
CA GLU A 24 -6.17 17.52 -18.57
C GLU A 24 -6.63 16.20 -17.93
N SER A 25 -6.21 15.97 -16.69
CA SER A 25 -6.90 15.03 -15.82
C SER A 25 -7.52 15.83 -14.68
N LYS A 26 -8.84 15.68 -14.51
CA LYS A 26 -9.61 16.25 -13.39
C LYS A 26 -9.23 15.54 -12.10
N LEU A 27 -8.01 15.73 -11.64
CA LEU A 27 -7.55 15.30 -10.33
C LEU A 27 -7.27 16.58 -9.52
N ASP A 28 -8.07 16.77 -8.49
CA ASP A 28 -7.81 17.73 -7.43
C ASP A 28 -6.49 17.32 -6.75
N HIS A 29 -5.38 17.92 -7.19
CA HIS A 29 -4.03 17.66 -6.66
C HIS A 29 -3.78 18.32 -5.28
N SER A 30 -4.84 18.69 -4.56
CA SER A 30 -4.68 19.12 -3.18
C SER A 30 -4.27 17.92 -2.31
N ILE A 31 -3.07 17.98 -1.71
CA ILE A 31 -2.66 17.07 -0.63
C ILE A 31 -3.56 17.39 0.56
N LYS A 32 -4.72 16.75 0.63
CA LYS A 32 -5.62 16.88 1.76
C LYS A 32 -5.04 16.04 2.91
N PRO A 33 -4.77 16.65 4.08
CA PRO A 33 -4.26 15.91 5.25
C PRO A 33 -5.27 14.84 5.71
N GLY A 34 -4.80 13.87 6.49
CA GLY A 34 -5.67 12.92 7.20
C GLY A 34 -5.70 11.47 6.69
N ALA A 35 -4.96 11.10 5.65
CA ALA A 35 -4.73 9.68 5.35
C ALA A 35 -3.57 9.14 6.21
N SER A 36 -3.66 7.88 6.64
CA SER A 36 -2.60 7.15 7.36
C SER A 36 -2.08 5.94 6.55
N ALA A 37 -2.67 5.68 5.38
CA ALA A 37 -2.16 4.73 4.39
C ALA A 37 -2.41 5.21 2.95
N ILE A 38 -1.54 4.81 2.03
CA ILE A 38 -1.58 5.17 0.61
C ILE A 38 -1.96 3.97 -0.27
N VAL A 39 -2.97 4.19 -1.10
CA VAL A 39 -3.38 3.33 -2.23
C VAL A 39 -2.85 3.98 -3.51
N MET A 40 -2.21 3.20 -4.38
CA MET A 40 -1.51 3.75 -5.54
C MET A 40 -2.34 3.66 -6.82
N ASP A 41 -3.16 2.61 -6.92
CA ASP A 41 -4.08 2.38 -8.03
C ASP A 41 -5.44 1.95 -7.47
N ASP A 42 -6.53 2.34 -8.13
CA ASP A 42 -7.88 2.01 -7.69
C ASP A 42 -8.21 0.51 -7.79
N ARG A 43 -7.32 -0.32 -8.35
CA ARG A 43 -7.40 -1.78 -8.37
C ARG A 43 -6.54 -2.45 -7.29
N ASP A 44 -5.84 -1.68 -6.46
CA ASP A 44 -5.00 -2.22 -5.39
C ASP A 44 -5.85 -2.91 -4.32
N ASP A 45 -5.40 -4.08 -3.87
CA ASP A 45 -5.98 -4.80 -2.73
C ASP A 45 -5.34 -4.35 -1.42
N VAL A 46 -4.19 -3.66 -1.49
CA VAL A 46 -3.36 -3.33 -0.33
C VAL A 46 -2.91 -1.87 -0.32
N ALA A 47 -2.91 -1.28 0.87
CA ALA A 47 -2.36 0.06 1.11
C ALA A 47 -0.98 -0.02 1.76
N THR A 48 -0.19 1.05 1.65
CA THR A 48 1.10 1.19 2.33
C THR A 48 0.96 2.17 3.50
N ALA A 49 1.37 1.77 4.70
CA ALA A 49 1.35 2.60 5.89
C ALA A 49 2.32 3.78 5.77
N ILE A 50 1.88 5.00 6.12
CA ILE A 50 2.74 6.21 6.11
C ILE A 50 3.15 6.69 7.50
N ARG A 51 2.81 5.91 8.51
CA ARG A 51 3.31 5.98 9.89
C ARG A 51 3.15 4.60 10.52
N ASP A 52 3.60 4.42 11.76
CA ASP A 52 3.25 3.25 12.53
C ASP A 52 1.75 3.26 12.89
N LEU A 53 1.11 2.11 12.70
CA LEU A 53 -0.32 1.88 12.89
C LEU A 53 -0.54 0.84 13.98
N GLN A 54 -1.53 1.06 14.84
CA GLN A 54 -1.81 0.15 15.96
C GLN A 54 -2.96 -0.81 15.65
N ALA A 55 -2.94 -1.98 16.29
CA ALA A 55 -4.06 -2.91 16.23
C ALA A 55 -5.33 -2.27 16.82
N GLY A 56 -6.48 -2.52 16.20
CA GLY A 56 -7.77 -1.95 16.59
C GLY A 56 -8.00 -0.51 16.09
N GLU A 57 -7.04 0.08 15.39
CA GLU A 57 -7.18 1.43 14.84
C GLU A 57 -7.97 1.42 13.52
N ALA A 58 -8.91 2.36 13.35
CA ALA A 58 -9.57 2.61 12.06
C ALA A 58 -8.68 3.54 11.22
N ILE A 59 -8.04 3.01 10.19
CA ILE A 59 -7.03 3.69 9.39
C ILE A 59 -7.69 4.39 8.21
N PRO A 60 -7.66 5.73 8.15
CA PRO A 60 -8.14 6.47 6.99
C PRO A 60 -7.17 6.30 5.82
N TYR A 61 -7.71 6.00 4.64
CA TYR A 61 -6.99 5.99 3.37
C TYR A 61 -7.83 6.64 2.27
N ARG A 62 -7.18 6.99 1.16
CA ARG A 62 -7.86 7.61 0.01
C ARG A 62 -7.89 6.66 -1.17
N ARG A 63 -9.02 6.61 -1.88
CA ARG A 63 -9.22 5.85 -3.13
C ARG A 63 -10.29 6.56 -3.96
N ASN A 64 -10.12 6.70 -5.28
CA ASN A 64 -11.10 7.38 -6.14
C ASN A 64 -11.53 8.80 -5.67
N GLY A 65 -10.67 9.55 -4.98
CA GLY A 65 -11.01 10.88 -4.43
C GLY A 65 -11.82 10.85 -3.13
N GLU A 66 -12.22 9.67 -2.65
CA GLU A 66 -12.97 9.48 -1.41
C GLU A 66 -12.04 9.12 -0.24
N THR A 67 -12.49 9.38 0.99
CA THR A 67 -11.83 8.92 2.21
C THR A 67 -12.56 7.72 2.75
N LEU A 68 -11.87 6.59 2.80
CA LEU A 68 -12.36 5.32 3.32
C LEU A 68 -11.59 4.95 4.58
N GLN A 69 -12.06 3.94 5.30
CA GLN A 69 -11.40 3.44 6.51
C GLN A 69 -11.33 1.92 6.50
N VAL A 70 -10.26 1.37 7.08
CA VAL A 70 -10.09 -0.05 7.35
C VAL A 70 -9.68 -0.25 8.81
N LEU A 71 -10.33 -1.19 9.50
CA LEU A 71 -9.96 -1.55 10.88
C LEU A 71 -8.73 -2.45 10.86
N LEU A 72 -7.66 -2.08 11.57
CA LEU A 72 -6.50 -2.95 11.70
C LEU A 72 -6.73 -4.06 12.71
N LEU A 73 -6.29 -5.27 12.33
CA LEU A 73 -6.33 -6.45 13.19
C LEU A 73 -5.00 -6.71 13.90
N GLU A 74 -3.92 -6.06 13.46
CA GLU A 74 -2.59 -6.12 14.06
C GLU A 74 -1.82 -4.83 13.80
N ALA A 75 -0.72 -4.63 14.53
CA ALA A 75 0.14 -3.47 14.31
C ALA A 75 0.86 -3.56 12.96
N VAL A 76 0.96 -2.44 12.24
CA VAL A 76 1.64 -2.34 10.94
C VAL A 76 2.65 -1.20 11.01
N ALA A 77 3.93 -1.52 10.82
CA ALA A 77 5.01 -0.54 10.83
C ALA A 77 4.95 0.39 9.61
N PHE A 78 5.58 1.56 9.73
CA PHE A 78 5.79 2.48 8.61
C PHE A 78 6.36 1.76 7.36
N GLY A 79 5.78 2.05 6.19
CA GLY A 79 6.22 1.50 4.90
C GLY A 79 5.75 0.07 4.62
N HIS A 80 5.15 -0.62 5.59
CA HIS A 80 4.61 -1.96 5.39
C HIS A 80 3.21 -1.92 4.77
N LYS A 81 2.79 -3.05 4.19
CA LYS A 81 1.49 -3.14 3.50
C LYS A 81 0.40 -3.65 4.44
N LEU A 82 -0.81 -3.15 4.28
CA LEU A 82 -2.01 -3.67 4.94
C LEU A 82 -3.06 -4.03 3.89
N SER A 83 -3.85 -5.07 4.15
CA SER A 83 -4.93 -5.47 3.26
C SER A 83 -6.13 -4.54 3.40
N LEU A 84 -6.74 -4.12 2.29
CA LEU A 84 -7.96 -3.31 2.26
C LEU A 84 -9.22 -4.16 2.14
N ALA A 85 -9.09 -5.39 1.66
CA ALA A 85 -10.15 -6.37 1.51
C ALA A 85 -9.70 -7.74 1.99
N ALA A 86 -10.64 -8.67 2.17
CA ALA A 86 -10.29 -10.06 2.41
C ALA A 86 -9.74 -10.70 1.12
N ILE A 87 -8.60 -11.38 1.23
CA ILE A 87 -7.95 -12.10 0.13
C ILE A 87 -7.92 -13.58 0.50
N PRO A 88 -8.57 -14.47 -0.27
CA PRO A 88 -8.56 -15.90 0.03
C PRO A 88 -7.16 -16.50 -0.18
N ALA A 89 -6.89 -17.68 0.39
CA ALA A 89 -5.68 -18.43 0.08
C ALA A 89 -5.58 -18.70 -1.44
N GLY A 90 -4.39 -18.53 -2.00
CA GLY A 90 -4.13 -18.57 -3.45
C GLY A 90 -4.64 -17.36 -4.22
N GLY A 91 -5.38 -16.44 -3.57
CA GLY A 91 -5.89 -15.21 -4.16
C GLY A 91 -4.76 -14.27 -4.56
N GLU A 92 -4.97 -13.52 -5.64
CA GLU A 92 -4.02 -12.53 -6.12
C GLU A 92 -3.95 -11.33 -5.16
N VAL A 93 -2.74 -10.81 -4.96
CA VAL A 93 -2.49 -9.60 -4.19
C VAL A 93 -2.02 -8.53 -5.16
N ARG A 94 -2.76 -7.43 -5.28
CA ARG A 94 -2.46 -6.34 -6.22
C ARG A 94 -1.90 -5.10 -5.52
N LYS A 95 -0.82 -4.56 -6.10
CA LYS A 95 -0.21 -3.27 -5.73
C LYS A 95 0.27 -2.57 -7.00
N TYR A 96 0.07 -1.26 -7.10
CA TYR A 96 0.39 -0.46 -8.28
C TYR A 96 -0.40 -0.90 -9.52
N GLY A 97 -1.62 -1.43 -9.32
CA GLY A 97 -2.48 -1.93 -10.40
C GLY A 97 -2.07 -3.29 -10.97
N ASP A 98 -1.02 -3.90 -10.42
CA ASP A 98 -0.41 -5.15 -10.89
C ASP A 98 -0.43 -6.23 -9.79
N VAL A 99 -0.53 -7.49 -10.21
CA VAL A 99 -0.41 -8.63 -9.28
C VAL A 99 1.06 -8.77 -8.85
N ILE A 100 1.31 -8.61 -7.55
CA ILE A 100 2.65 -8.74 -6.96
C ILE A 100 2.91 -10.14 -6.41
N GLY A 101 1.86 -10.92 -6.15
CA GLY A 101 1.98 -12.26 -5.58
C GLY A 101 0.62 -12.90 -5.35
N LYS A 102 0.64 -14.09 -4.76
CA LYS A 102 -0.55 -14.81 -4.29
C LYS A 102 -0.47 -15.00 -2.78
N ALA A 103 -1.61 -14.91 -2.11
CA ALA A 103 -1.69 -15.14 -0.68
C ALA A 103 -1.42 -16.62 -0.37
N THR A 104 -0.48 -16.92 0.54
CA THR A 104 -0.19 -18.31 0.94
C THR A 104 -1.23 -18.86 1.90
N HIS A 105 -1.92 -17.97 2.62
CA HIS A 105 -3.00 -18.24 3.56
C HIS A 105 -4.08 -17.16 3.37
N PRO A 106 -5.31 -17.34 3.87
CA PRO A 106 -6.32 -16.29 3.84
C PRO A 106 -5.84 -15.04 4.60
N ILE A 107 -6.01 -13.86 4.01
CA ILE A 107 -5.64 -12.57 4.58
C ILE A 107 -6.93 -11.77 4.77
N GLU A 108 -7.27 -11.44 6.02
CA GLU A 108 -8.42 -10.59 6.30
C GLU A 108 -8.14 -9.11 5.96
N ALA A 109 -9.19 -8.34 5.70
CA ALA A 109 -9.06 -6.88 5.62
C ALA A 109 -8.45 -6.35 6.93
N GLY A 110 -7.48 -5.44 6.83
CA GLY A 110 -6.78 -4.87 7.97
C GLY A 110 -5.64 -5.71 8.54
N ARG A 111 -5.25 -6.81 7.90
CA ARG A 111 -4.04 -7.57 8.24
C ARG A 111 -2.80 -6.99 7.57
N HIS A 112 -1.64 -7.23 8.17
CA HIS A 112 -0.32 -6.94 7.61
C HIS A 112 -0.04 -7.86 6.42
N VAL A 113 0.40 -7.32 5.29
CA VAL A 113 0.74 -8.06 4.07
C VAL A 113 2.24 -8.02 3.82
N HIS A 114 2.91 -9.17 3.90
CA HIS A 114 4.35 -9.28 3.76
C HIS A 114 4.79 -10.65 3.24
N VAL A 115 6.09 -10.87 3.06
CA VAL A 115 6.65 -12.08 2.43
C VAL A 115 6.29 -13.39 3.15
N HIS A 116 5.82 -13.35 4.39
CA HIS A 116 5.36 -14.53 5.11
C HIS A 116 3.97 -15.02 4.68
N ASN A 117 3.11 -14.12 4.17
CA ASN A 117 1.74 -14.44 3.77
C ASN A 117 1.47 -14.24 2.28
N ILE A 118 2.48 -13.82 1.50
CA ILE A 118 2.41 -13.76 0.05
C ILE A 118 3.61 -14.44 -0.59
N GLU A 119 3.37 -15.15 -1.68
CA GLU A 119 4.39 -15.72 -2.55
C GLU A 119 4.48 -14.89 -3.84
N GLY A 120 5.69 -14.46 -4.20
CA GLY A 120 5.93 -13.70 -5.43
C GLY A 120 5.77 -14.57 -6.67
N ILE A 121 4.95 -14.12 -7.63
CA ILE A 121 4.68 -14.83 -8.88
C ILE A 121 5.62 -14.45 -10.04
N ARG A 122 6.42 -13.38 -9.87
CA ARG A 122 7.38 -12.90 -10.88
C ARG A 122 8.80 -13.31 -10.48
N GLY A 123 9.59 -13.82 -11.43
CA GLY A 123 11.02 -14.14 -11.22
C GLY A 123 11.34 -15.55 -10.70
N ARG A 124 10.37 -16.47 -10.73
CA ARG A 124 10.51 -17.86 -10.29
C ARG A 124 10.84 -18.81 -11.45
N GLY A 125 12.10 -18.78 -11.90
CA GLY A 125 12.58 -19.71 -12.94
C GLY A 125 12.48 -21.19 -12.53
N ASP A 126 12.33 -21.47 -11.24
CA ASP A 126 12.11 -22.78 -10.64
C ASP A 126 10.68 -23.33 -10.82
N GLN A 127 9.68 -22.48 -11.01
CA GLN A 127 8.27 -22.91 -11.20
C GLN A 127 7.86 -23.08 -12.66
N ALA A 128 8.75 -22.83 -13.62
CA ALA A 128 8.47 -22.99 -15.04
C ALA A 128 8.27 -24.46 -15.50
N ALA A 129 8.54 -25.45 -14.64
CA ALA A 129 8.46 -26.87 -14.98
C ALA A 129 7.17 -27.59 -14.52
N ALA A 130 6.25 -26.94 -13.81
CA ALA A 130 5.11 -27.63 -13.18
C ALA A 130 3.72 -27.31 -13.77
N ALA A 131 3.65 -26.48 -14.82
CA ALA A 131 2.37 -25.98 -15.35
C ALA A 131 2.02 -26.46 -16.78
N SER A 132 2.59 -27.57 -17.24
CA SER A 132 2.13 -28.22 -18.48
C SER A 132 2.29 -29.73 -18.42
N GLU A 133 1.33 -30.43 -17.81
CA GLU A 133 0.88 -31.76 -18.24
C GLU A 133 -0.31 -32.17 -17.36
N GLY A 134 -1.52 -31.79 -17.79
CA GLY A 134 -2.73 -32.10 -17.04
C GLY A 134 -4.00 -31.50 -17.64
N ALA A 135 -4.17 -31.56 -18.97
CA ALA A 135 -5.48 -31.44 -19.62
C ALA A 135 -5.37 -31.76 -21.12
N GLN A 136 -5.69 -32.98 -21.55
CA GLN A 136 -6.88 -33.25 -22.37
C GLN A 136 -7.00 -34.73 -22.70
N ALA A 137 -8.26 -35.17 -22.67
CA ALA A 137 -8.77 -36.51 -22.92
C ALA A 137 -8.68 -36.93 -24.40
#